data_AF-A0A5C3NZ22-F1
#
_entry.id   AF-A0A5C3NZ22-F1
#
_cell.length_a   1.000
_cell.length_b   1.000
_cell.length_c   1.000
_cell.angle_alpha   90.00
_cell.angle_beta   90.00
_cell.angle_gamma   90.00
#
_symmetry.space_group_name_H-M   'P 1'
#
loop_
_entity.id
_entity.type
_entity.pdbx_description
1 polymer ?
#
loop_
_entity_poly.entity_id
_entity_poly.type
_entity_poly.pdbx_seq_one_letter_code
_entity_poly.pdbx_strand_id
1 'polypeptide(L)'
;EIDFIKALVNENPVVFLDEIQAELEESRGIHVSLATLSRTLHQLSITNKKVSKAALERNQLLRATWLAEWGDVPVEYLVWIDESSVDDLTNQRRRG
;
A
#
# COMPACT_ATOMS: atom_id res chain seq x y z
N GLU A 1 20.06 -9.18 -11.45
CA GLU A 1 19.03 -9.78 -10.55
C GLU A 1 18.52 -8.82 -9.51
N ILE A 2 19.40 -8.13 -8.78
CA ILE A 2 19.01 -7.06 -7.84
C ILE A 2 18.12 -5.99 -8.51
N ASP A 3 18.42 -5.61 -9.76
CA ASP A 3 17.61 -4.62 -10.49
C ASP A 3 16.23 -5.14 -10.87
N PHE A 4 16.08 -6.46 -11.07
CA PHE A 4 14.78 -7.08 -11.34
C PHE A 4 13.91 -7.07 -10.09
N ILE A 5 14.47 -7.42 -8.93
CA ILE A 5 13.77 -7.35 -7.64
C ILE A 5 13.31 -5.91 -7.36
N LYS A 6 14.16 -4.91 -7.65
CA LYS A 6 13.78 -3.49 -7.53
C LYS A 6 12.63 -3.10 -8.45
N ALA A 7 12.68 -3.51 -9.72
CA ALA A 7 11.63 -3.22 -10.67
C ALA A 7 10.29 -3.83 -10.21
N LEU A 8 10.30 -5.09 -9.79
CA LEU A 8 9.12 -5.81 -9.32
C LEU A 8 8.48 -5.15 -8.09
N VAL A 9 9.29 -4.75 -7.10
CA VAL A 9 8.79 -4.05 -5.90
C VAL A 9 8.29 -2.64 -6.20
N ASN A 10 8.86 -1.96 -7.21
CA ASN A 10 8.39 -0.64 -7.63
C ASN A 10 7.07 -0.71 -8.41
N GLU A 11 6.89 -1.73 -9.24
CA GLU A 11 5.66 -1.97 -10.01
C GLU A 11 4.51 -2.43 -9.09
N ASN A 12 4.80 -3.33 -8.14
CA ASN A 12 3.84 -3.80 -7.16
C ASN A 12 4.39 -3.67 -5.73
N PRO A 13 4.13 -2.55 -5.04
CA PRO A 13 4.63 -2.31 -3.69
C PRO A 13 3.92 -3.15 -2.61
N VAL A 14 3.02 -4.06 -2.97
CA VAL A 14 2.27 -4.95 -2.07
C VAL A 14 2.67 -6.43 -2.27
N VAL A 15 3.75 -6.67 -3.02
CA VAL A 15 4.25 -8.01 -3.32
C VAL A 15 4.94 -8.64 -2.10
N PHE A 16 4.61 -9.89 -1.78
CA PHE A 16 5.24 -10.65 -0.70
C PHE A 16 6.55 -11.32 -1.13
N LEU A 17 7.35 -11.77 -0.16
CA LEU A 17 8.65 -12.41 -0.44
C LEU A 17 8.52 -13.71 -1.24
N ASP A 18 7.47 -14.50 -1.00
CA ASP A 18 7.15 -15.72 -1.72
C ASP A 18 6.65 -15.44 -3.14
N GLU A 19 5.89 -14.36 -3.33
CA GLU A 19 5.50 -13.87 -4.66
C GLU A 19 6.74 -13.41 -5.46
N ILE A 20 7.70 -12.70 -4.84
CA ILE A 20 8.98 -12.34 -5.48
C ILE A 20 9.79 -13.59 -5.85
N GLN A 21 9.81 -14.60 -4.97
CA GLN A 21 10.50 -15.86 -5.22
C GLN A 21 9.89 -16.61 -6.41
N ALA A 22 8.57 -16.73 -6.45
CA ALA A 22 7.86 -17.39 -7.54
C ALA A 22 8.12 -16.68 -8.88
N GLU A 23 8.08 -15.35 -8.90
CA GLU A 23 8.34 -14.56 -10.12
C GLU A 23 9.79 -14.72 -10.60
N LEU A 24 10.77 -14.80 -9.69
CA LEU A 24 12.17 -15.06 -10.05
C LEU A 24 12.37 -16.46 -10.62
N GLU A 25 11.65 -17.44 -10.08
CA GLU A 25 11.70 -18.82 -10.56
C GLU A 25 11.02 -18.97 -11.93
N GLU A 26 9.86 -18.35 -12.12
CA GLU A 26 9.10 -18.41 -13.38
C GLU A 26 9.78 -17.61 -14.50
N SER A 27 10.19 -16.36 -14.23
CA SER A 27 10.73 -15.47 -15.26
C SER A 27 12.20 -15.74 -15.60
N ARG A 28 13.00 -16.24 -14.64
CA ARG A 28 14.45 -16.40 -14.80
C ARG A 28 14.98 -17.79 -14.46
N GLY A 29 14.16 -18.70 -13.93
CA GLY A 29 14.60 -20.02 -13.50
C GLY A 29 15.47 -19.99 -12.25
N ILE A 30 15.39 -18.93 -11.44
CA ILE A 30 16.30 -18.72 -10.31
C ILE A 30 15.55 -18.90 -9.00
N HIS A 31 15.86 -19.98 -8.31
CA HIS A 31 15.30 -20.25 -6.99
C HIS A 31 16.16 -19.59 -5.90
N VAL A 32 15.59 -18.59 -5.22
CA VAL A 32 16.25 -17.84 -4.14
C VAL A 32 15.49 -18.06 -2.84
N SER A 33 16.19 -18.40 -1.75
CA SER A 33 15.53 -18.57 -0.45
C SER A 33 14.90 -17.26 0.05
N LEU A 34 13.76 -17.35 0.75
CA LEU A 34 13.10 -16.19 1.36
C LEU A 34 14.04 -15.40 2.30
N ALA A 35 14.93 -16.10 3.01
CA ALA A 35 15.93 -15.46 3.88
C ALA A 35 16.96 -14.66 3.09
N THR A 36 17.35 -15.12 1.90
CA THR A 36 18.23 -14.39 1.00
C THR A 36 17.51 -13.15 0.46
N LEU A 37 16.27 -13.30 -0.03
CA LEU A 37 15.46 -12.18 -0.51
C LEU A 37 15.25 -11.09 0.55
N SER A 38 14.92 -11.50 1.78
CA SER A 38 14.75 -10.58 2.92
C SER A 38 16.03 -9.77 3.19
N ARG A 39 17.21 -10.42 3.22
CA ARG A 39 18.50 -9.74 3.40
C ARG A 39 18.81 -8.80 2.23
N THR A 40 18.54 -9.22 1.00
CA THR A 40 18.75 -8.39 -0.19
C THR A 40 17.86 -7.14 -0.16
N LEU A 41 16.56 -7.27 0.15
CA LEU A 41 15.67 -6.11 0.28
C LEU A 41 16.10 -5.16 1.40
N HIS A 42 16.54 -5.70 2.53
CA HIS A 42 17.09 -4.90 3.62
C HIS A 42 18.37 -4.15 3.20
N GLN A 43 19.27 -4.79 2.45
CA GLN A 43 20.46 -4.14 1.90
C GLN A 43 20.09 -3.01 0.92
N LEU A 44 18.97 -3.15 0.22
CA LEU A 44 18.41 -2.14 -0.68
C LEU A 44 17.63 -1.02 0.04
N SER A 45 17.58 -1.02 1.37
CA SER A 45 16.77 -0.09 2.17
C SER A 45 15.27 -0.15 1.86
N ILE A 46 14.78 -1.29 1.36
CA ILE A 46 13.37 -1.54 1.13
C ILE A 46 12.79 -2.18 2.40
N THR A 47 12.05 -1.38 3.17
CA THR A 47 11.37 -1.85 4.39
C THR A 47 9.92 -2.20 4.11
N ASN A 48 9.36 -3.13 4.89
CA ASN A 48 7.95 -3.50 4.84
C ASN A 48 7.06 -2.25 4.94
N LYS A 49 6.23 -2.01 3.92
CA LYS A 49 5.34 -0.85 3.83
C LYS A 49 3.98 -1.23 4.39
N LYS A 50 3.48 -0.43 5.32
CA LYS A 50 2.08 -0.49 5.72
C LYS A 50 1.26 -0.02 4.52
N VAL A 51 0.45 -0.92 3.96
CA VAL A 51 -0.43 -0.59 2.84
C VAL A 51 -1.50 0.36 3.37
N SER A 52 -1.37 1.64 3.02
CA SER A 52 -2.44 2.62 3.26
C SER A 52 -3.42 2.50 2.09
N LYS A 53 -4.51 1.77 2.30
CA LYS A 53 -5.62 1.80 1.35
C LYS A 53 -6.35 3.13 1.55
N ALA A 54 -6.09 4.09 0.67
CA ALA A 54 -6.97 5.25 0.58
C ALA A 54 -8.37 4.78 0.17
N ALA A 55 -9.42 5.36 0.75
CA ALA A 55 -10.77 5.14 0.24
C ALA A 55 -10.80 5.48 -1.25
N LEU A 56 -11.34 4.59 -2.08
CA LEU A 56 -11.39 4.79 -3.53
C LEU A 56 -12.22 6.03 -3.90
N GLU A 57 -13.17 6.37 -3.03
CA GLU A 57 -14.02 7.55 -3.10
C GLU A 57 -13.30 8.85 -2.69
N ARG A 58 -12.06 8.79 -2.20
CA ARG A 58 -11.31 9.98 -1.75
C ARG A 58 -10.95 10.86 -2.95
N ASN A 59 -11.70 11.94 -3.12
CA ASN A 59 -11.45 12.96 -4.13
C ASN A 59 -10.81 14.22 -3.51
N GLN A 60 -9.56 14.53 -3.91
CA GLN A 60 -8.84 15.69 -3.37
C GLN A 60 -9.44 17.03 -3.80
N LEU A 61 -9.97 17.12 -5.02
CA LEU A 61 -10.59 18.34 -5.53
C LEU A 61 -11.83 18.68 -4.71
N LEU A 62 -12.73 17.71 -4.49
CA LEU A 62 -13.93 17.93 -3.67
C LEU A 62 -13.58 18.36 -2.24
N ARG A 63 -12.53 17.77 -1.65
CA ARG A 63 -12.06 18.17 -0.32
C ARG A 63 -11.51 19.60 -0.30
N ALA A 64 -10.77 19.99 -1.33
CA ALA A 64 -10.23 21.34 -1.44
C ALA A 64 -11.36 22.36 -1.63
N THR A 65 -12.36 22.06 -2.48
CA THR A 65 -13.54 22.90 -2.67
C THR A 65 -14.33 23.07 -1.38
N TRP A 66 -14.59 21.97 -0.65
CA TRP A 66 -15.29 22.02 0.63
C TRP A 66 -14.52 22.86 1.66
N LEU A 67 -13.20 22.69 1.75
CA LEU A 67 -12.38 23.47 2.68
C LEU A 67 -12.36 24.96 2.31
N ALA A 68 -12.35 25.30 1.02
CA ALA A 68 -12.40 26.69 0.57
C ALA A 68 -13.75 27.36 0.89
N GLU A 69 -14.83 26.60 0.90
CA GLU A 69 -16.18 27.12 1.13
C GLU A 69 -16.56 27.14 2.62
N TRP A 70 -16.10 26.15 3.41
CA TRP A 70 -16.55 25.93 4.78
C TRP A 70 -15.42 25.95 5.83
N GLY A 71 -14.17 26.12 5.43
CA GLY A 71 -13.00 26.02 6.31
C GLY A 71 -12.93 27.08 7.42
N ASP A 72 -13.65 28.18 7.26
CA ASP A 72 -13.72 29.26 8.26
C ASP A 72 -14.80 29.04 9.33
N VAL A 73 -15.62 27.97 9.22
CA VAL A 73 -16.63 27.65 10.22
C VAL A 73 -15.96 27.04 11.45
N PRO A 74 -16.17 27.61 12.66
CA PRO A 74 -15.67 27.04 13.90
C PRO A 74 -16.15 25.60 14.10
N VAL A 75 -15.24 24.74 14.58
CA VAL A 75 -15.46 23.30 14.72
C VAL A 75 -16.63 22.99 15.68
N GLU A 76 -16.91 23.88 16.62
CA GLU A 76 -17.96 23.76 17.63
C GLU A 76 -19.37 23.81 17.02
N TYR A 77 -19.50 24.32 15.79
CA TYR A 77 -20.77 24.39 15.07
C TYR A 77 -20.97 23.24 14.07
N LEU A 78 -19.98 22.37 13.90
CA LEU A 78 -20.03 21.27 12.96
C LEU A 78 -20.39 19.97 13.67
N VAL A 79 -21.39 19.26 13.10
CA VAL A 79 -21.78 17.92 13.53
C VAL A 79 -21.65 16.99 12.34
N TRP A 80 -20.89 15.91 12.49
CA TRP A 80 -20.71 14.90 11.46
C TRP A 80 -21.55 13.67 11.79
N ILE A 81 -22.31 13.22 10.79
CA ILE A 81 -23.07 11.97 10.84
C ILE A 81 -22.59 11.14 9.65
N ASP A 82 -22.17 9.92 9.92
CA ASP A 82 -21.73 8.97 8.91
C ASP A 82 -22.36 7.61 9.18
N GLU A 83 -22.67 6.88 8.11
CA GLU A 83 -23.22 5.54 8.20
C GLU A 83 -22.08 4.53 8.25
N SER A 84 -21.85 3.95 9.43
CA SER A 84 -20.90 2.85 9.55
C SER A 84 -21.54 1.54 9.10
N SER A 85 -21.03 0.96 8.01
CA SER A 85 -21.33 -0.41 7.62
C SER A 85 -20.25 -1.36 8.16
N VAL A 86 -20.65 -2.55 8.62
CA VAL A 86 -19.72 -3.63 8.96
C VAL A 86 -19.53 -4.47 7.72
N ASP A 87 -18.40 -4.28 7.05
CA ASP A 87 -17.99 -5.12 5.93
C ASP A 87 -16.93 -6.13 6.43
N ASP A 88 -17.14 -7.42 6.14
CA ASP A 88 -16.24 -8.54 6.48
C ASP A 88 -15.00 -8.53 5.54
N LEU A 89 -14.27 -7.41 5.56
CA LEU A 89 -13.04 -7.20 4.80
C LEU A 89 -11.83 -7.92 5.44
N THR A 90 -12.06 -9.09 6.02
CA THR A 90 -11.09 -9.93 6.75
C THR A 90 -9.89 -10.33 5.87
N ASN A 91 -10.01 -10.21 4.54
CA ASN A 91 -8.99 -10.61 3.57
C ASN A 91 -8.19 -9.46 2.94
N GLN A 92 -8.35 -8.20 3.38
CA GLN A 92 -7.57 -7.11 2.81
C GLN A 92 -6.10 -7.12 3.27
N ARG A 93 -5.16 -7.13 2.31
CA ARG A 93 -3.71 -7.06 2.58
C ARG A 93 -3.36 -5.72 3.26
N ARG A 94 -2.83 -5.78 4.48
CA ARG A 94 -2.49 -4.58 5.29
C ARG A 94 -0.99 -4.23 5.28
N ARG A 95 -0.17 -5.13 4.73
CA ARG A 95 1.30 -5.08 4.73
C ARG A 95 1.84 -5.69 3.43
N GLY A 96 2.95 -5.15 2.95
CA GLY A 96 3.78 -5.62 1.84
C GLY A 96 5.22 -5.29 2.15
#